data_AF-A0AAW1MYJ3-F1
#
_entry.id   AF-A0AAW1MYJ3-F1
#
_cell.length_a   1.000
_cell.length_b   1.000
_cell.length_c   1.000
_cell.angle_alpha   90.00
_cell.angle_beta   90.00
_cell.angle_gamma   90.00
#
_symmetry.space_group_name_H-M   'P 1'
#
loop_
_entity.id
_entity.type
_entity.pdbx_description
1 polymer ?
#
loop_
_entity_poly.entity_id
_entity_poly.type
_entity_poly.pdbx_seq_one_letter_code
_entity_poly.pdbx_strand_id
1 'polypeptide(L)'
;MTNQEPITELIEQKQLKWYGRVQRMSADALTKRVAGSKVGKKRRVGRPGKTMDQRVEELELKRGKLVNELKPITQDRSMRRTWVETPHQPTP
;
A
#
# COMPACT_ATOMS: atom_id res chain seq x y z
N MET A 1 -29.76 9.20 0.09
CA MET A 1 -28.76 9.04 1.18
C MET A 1 -27.40 8.91 0.52
N THR A 2 -26.47 9.86 0.76
CA THR A 2 -25.14 9.79 0.16
C THR A 2 -24.36 8.65 0.81
N ASN A 3 -24.15 7.55 0.08
CA ASN A 3 -23.13 6.53 0.40
C ASN A 3 -21.76 7.21 0.33
N GLN A 4 -21.38 7.90 1.40
CA GLN A 4 -20.03 8.40 1.58
C GLN A 4 -19.20 7.18 1.98
N GLU A 5 -18.37 6.68 1.06
CA GLU A 5 -17.25 5.82 1.45
C GLU A 5 -16.46 6.59 2.53
N PRO A 6 -16.11 5.96 3.66
CA PRO A 6 -15.36 6.64 4.69
C PRO A 6 -14.03 7.13 4.09
N ILE A 7 -13.67 8.39 4.37
CA ILE A 7 -12.47 9.05 3.81
C ILE A 7 -11.20 8.19 4.00
N THR A 8 -11.15 7.40 5.07
CA THR A 8 -10.08 6.43 5.34
C THR A 8 -9.92 5.41 4.21
N GLU A 9 -11.00 4.84 3.68
CA GLU A 9 -10.95 3.86 2.59
C GLU A 9 -10.41 4.49 1.30
N LEU A 10 -10.83 5.72 0.99
CA LEU A 10 -10.29 6.47 -0.16
C LEU A 10 -8.79 6.74 -0.01
N ILE A 11 -8.34 7.09 1.19
CA ILE A 11 -6.91 7.30 1.48
C ILE A 11 -6.14 5.98 1.32
N GLU A 12 -6.65 4.89 1.89
CA GLU A 12 -6.04 3.55 1.78
C GLU A 12 -5.94 3.09 0.32
N GLN A 13 -7.02 3.24 -0.46
CA GLN A 13 -7.01 2.95 -1.90
C GLN A 13 -5.98 3.79 -2.65
N LYS A 14 -5.85 5.09 -2.34
CA LYS A 14 -4.85 5.96 -2.98
C LYS A 14 -3.43 5.55 -2.63
N GLN A 15 -3.16 5.21 -1.36
CA GLN A 15 -1.86 4.66 -0.93
C GLN A 15 -1.53 3.37 -1.69
N LEU A 16 -2.51 2.48 -1.82
CA LEU A 16 -2.44 1.26 -2.60
C LEU A 16 -2.47 1.50 -4.11
N LYS A 17 -2.81 2.66 -4.66
CA LYS A 17 -2.59 2.93 -6.10
C LYS A 17 -1.16 3.41 -6.33
N TRP A 18 -0.70 4.32 -5.47
CA TRP A 18 0.62 4.90 -5.52
C TRP A 18 1.73 3.84 -5.36
N TYR A 19 1.63 2.97 -4.36
CA TYR A 19 2.65 1.95 -4.10
C TYR A 19 2.89 1.05 -5.32
N GLY A 20 1.84 0.72 -6.09
CA GLY A 20 1.99 -0.12 -7.29
C GLY A 20 2.57 0.59 -8.46
N ARG A 21 2.25 1.87 -8.60
CA ARG A 21 2.94 2.71 -9.55
C ARG A 21 4.44 2.70 -9.25
N VAL A 22 4.83 2.85 -7.98
CA VAL A 22 6.25 2.83 -7.56
C VAL A 22 6.90 1.48 -7.80
N GLN A 23 6.25 0.36 -7.46
CA GLN A 23 6.82 -0.97 -7.69
C GLN A 23 7.08 -1.28 -9.17
N ARG A 24 6.24 -0.75 -10.07
CA ARG A 24 6.40 -0.89 -11.53
C ARG A 24 7.40 0.09 -12.15
N MET A 25 7.92 1.06 -11.40
CA MET A 25 8.99 1.93 -11.91
C MET A 25 10.29 1.13 -12.09
N SER A 26 11.16 1.62 -12.98
CA SER A 26 12.54 1.11 -13.09
C SER A 26 13.28 1.29 -11.75
N ALA A 27 14.25 0.41 -11.47
CA ALA A 27 15.06 0.51 -10.26
C ALA A 27 15.83 1.83 -10.16
N ASP A 28 16.09 2.47 -11.31
CA ASP A 28 16.77 3.76 -11.39
C ASP A 28 15.88 4.96 -11.06
N ALA A 29 14.56 4.78 -11.04
CA ALA A 29 13.66 5.84 -10.67
C ALA A 29 13.91 6.27 -9.21
N LEU A 30 14.22 7.55 -9.01
CA LEU A 30 14.46 8.14 -7.69
C LEU A 30 13.34 7.79 -6.70
N THR A 31 12.08 7.86 -7.15
CA THR A 31 10.92 7.51 -6.33
C THR A 31 10.96 6.08 -5.81
N LYS A 32 11.38 5.11 -6.63
CA LYS A 32 11.50 3.70 -6.22
C LYS A 32 12.65 3.50 -5.22
N ARG A 33 13.79 4.15 -5.46
CA ARG A 33 14.93 4.13 -4.54
C ARG A 33 14.58 4.73 -3.17
N VAL A 34 13.90 5.89 -3.17
CA VAL A 34 13.48 6.57 -1.94
C VAL A 34 12.41 5.77 -1.19
N ALA A 35 11.44 5.19 -1.91
CA ALA A 35 10.40 4.36 -1.29
C ALA A 35 10.98 3.10 -0.63
N GLY A 36 11.94 2.44 -1.27
CA GLY A 36 12.63 1.26 -0.74
C GLY A 36 13.77 1.57 0.24
N SER A 37 14.04 2.84 0.54
CA SER A 37 15.12 3.23 1.45
C SER A 37 14.80 2.80 2.88
N LYS A 38 15.63 1.91 3.42
CA LYS A 38 15.53 1.44 4.81
C LYS A 38 15.91 2.56 5.77
N VAL A 39 15.28 2.54 6.95
CA VAL A 39 15.54 3.51 8.01
C VAL A 39 16.79 3.09 8.77
N GLY A 40 17.90 3.82 8.60
CA GLY A 40 19.17 3.51 9.28
C GLY A 40 19.26 3.96 10.75
N LYS A 41 18.34 4.82 11.22
CA LYS A 41 18.33 5.37 12.59
C LYS A 41 16.90 5.58 13.10
N LYS A 42 16.70 5.55 14.41
CA LYS A 42 15.41 5.87 15.04
C LYS A 42 14.90 7.22 14.54
N ARG A 43 13.67 7.24 14.02
CA ARG A 43 13.03 8.47 13.52
C ARG A 43 12.67 9.38 14.70
N ARG A 44 12.83 10.69 14.50
CA ARG A 44 12.41 11.71 15.48
C ARG A 44 10.88 11.82 15.55
N VAL A 45 10.38 12.37 16.65
CA VAL A 45 8.95 12.64 16.87
C VAL A 45 8.37 13.45 15.70
N GLY A 46 7.15 13.12 15.28
CA GLY A 46 6.45 13.76 14.16
C GLY A 46 6.75 13.15 12.78
N ARG A 47 7.86 12.42 12.61
CA ARG A 47 8.10 11.66 11.38
C ARG A 47 7.36 10.32 11.46
N PRO A 48 6.64 9.89 10.40
CA PRO A 48 6.02 8.57 10.37
C PRO A 48 7.04 7.50 10.76
N GLY A 49 6.75 6.65 11.75
CA GLY A 49 7.68 5.62 12.18
C GLY A 49 7.82 4.47 11.18
N LYS A 50 6.76 4.23 10.42
CA LYS A 50 6.63 3.11 9.49
C LYS A 50 7.11 3.47 8.08
N THR A 51 7.65 2.49 7.34
CA THR A 51 7.92 2.63 5.91
C THR A 51 6.65 2.45 5.09
N MET A 52 6.69 2.79 3.79
CA MET A 52 5.56 2.53 2.91
C MET A 52 5.30 1.03 2.74
N ASP A 53 6.35 0.21 2.71
CA ASP A 53 6.23 -1.25 2.67
C ASP A 53 5.46 -1.76 3.91
N GLN A 54 5.87 -1.33 5.12
CA GLN A 54 5.19 -1.69 6.37
C GLN A 54 3.74 -1.20 6.41
N ARG A 55 3.48 0.00 5.88
CA ARG A 55 2.12 0.54 5.82
C ARG A 55 1.24 -0.30 4.89
N VAL A 56 1.77 -0.73 3.75
CA VAL A 56 1.04 -1.56 2.79
C VAL A 56 0.80 -2.95 3.36
N GLU A 57 1.78 -3.56 4.02
CA GLU A 57 1.64 -4.82 4.75
C GLU A 57 0.49 -4.76 5.78
N GLU A 58 0.40 -3.67 6.55
CA GLU A 58 -0.70 -3.48 7.51
C GLU A 58 -2.07 -3.36 6.84
N LEU A 59 -2.16 -2.63 5.72
CA LEU A 59 -3.41 -2.49 4.97
C LEU A 59 -3.83 -3.80 4.32
N GLU A 60 -2.86 -4.62 3.94
CA GLU A 60 -3.09 -5.93 3.32
C GLU A 60 -3.49 -6.98 4.36
N LEU A 61 -2.89 -6.95 5.55
CA LEU A 61 -3.32 -7.73 6.72
C LEU A 61 -4.73 -7.36 7.15
N LYS A 62 -5.04 -6.05 7.23
CA LYS A 62 -6.39 -5.54 7.52
C LYS A 62 -7.43 -6.03 6.49
N ARG A 63 -7.00 -6.28 5.25
CA ARG A 63 -7.84 -6.79 4.15
C ARG A 63 -7.83 -8.32 4.02
N GLY A 64 -7.18 -9.06 4.93
CA GLY A 64 -7.29 -10.51 5.05
C GLY A 64 -6.39 -11.34 4.11
N LYS A 65 -5.28 -10.80 3.59
CA LYS A 65 -4.32 -11.58 2.77
C LYS A 65 -3.04 -11.93 3.52
N LEU A 66 -2.51 -13.13 3.23
CA LEU A 66 -1.21 -13.60 3.72
C LEU A 66 -0.07 -12.85 3.05
N VAL A 67 0.95 -12.47 3.83
CA VAL A 67 2.06 -11.60 3.41
C VAL A 67 2.87 -12.16 2.22
N ASN A 68 2.87 -13.48 2.03
CA ASN A 68 3.65 -14.16 1.00
C ASN A 68 3.03 -14.09 -0.42
N GLU A 69 1.76 -13.74 -0.58
CA GLU A 69 1.11 -13.58 -1.90
C GLU A 69 1.23 -12.14 -2.45
N LEU A 70 1.80 -11.22 -1.67
CA LEU A 70 1.68 -9.76 -1.87
C LEU A 70 2.57 -9.18 -2.97
N LYS A 71 3.83 -9.63 -3.06
CA LYS A 71 4.79 -9.11 -4.05
C LYS A 71 4.36 -9.35 -5.50
N PRO A 72 3.89 -10.55 -5.91
CA PRO A 72 3.43 -10.76 -7.28
C PRO A 72 2.15 -9.97 -7.60
N ILE A 73 1.18 -9.92 -6.66
CA ILE A 73 -0.10 -9.20 -6.85
C ILE A 73 0.12 -7.69 -6.99
N THR A 74 1.07 -7.12 -6.26
CA THR A 74 1.35 -5.68 -6.30
C THR A 74 2.13 -5.24 -7.54
N GLN A 75 2.91 -6.14 -8.15
CA GLN A 75 3.65 -5.91 -9.39
C GLN A 75 2.74 -6.00 -10.62
N ASP A 76 1.79 -6.92 -10.64
CA ASP A 76 0.78 -7.03 -11.71
C ASP A 76 -0.23 -5.87 -11.64
N ARG A 77 -0.37 -5.14 -12.75
CA ARG A 77 -1.27 -3.98 -12.84
C ARG A 77 -2.75 -4.38 -12.77
N SER A 78 -3.12 -5.48 -13.43
CA SER A 78 -4.49 -5.96 -13.55
C SER A 78 -4.96 -6.58 -12.24
N MET A 79 -4.16 -7.49 -11.67
CA MET A 79 -4.49 -8.11 -10.37
C MET A 79 -4.62 -7.07 -9.26
N ARG A 80 -3.73 -6.08 -9.24
CA ARG A 80 -3.80 -4.97 -8.27
C ARG A 80 -5.03 -4.10 -8.46
N ARG A 81 -5.39 -3.77 -9.70
CA ARG A 81 -6.55 -2.91 -9.98
C ARG A 81 -7.83 -3.57 -9.47
N THR A 82 -8.04 -4.83 -9.83
CA THR A 82 -9.15 -5.65 -9.32
C THR A 82 -9.15 -5.66 -7.79
N TRP A 83 -7.99 -5.84 -7.16
CA TRP A 83 -7.88 -5.89 -5.71
C TRP A 83 -8.12 -4.54 -5.00
N VAL A 84 -7.72 -3.42 -5.58
CA VAL A 84 -7.97 -2.09 -5.01
C VAL A 84 -9.43 -1.68 -5.19
N GLU A 85 -10.05 -2.07 -6.30
CA GLU A 85 -11.43 -1.73 -6.68
C GLU A 85 -12.48 -2.69 -6.08
N THR A 86 -12.07 -3.87 -5.58
CA THR A 86 -12.99 -4.79 -4.90
C THR A 86 -13.39 -4.21 -3.54
N PRO A 87 -14.69 -3.97 -3.28
CA PRO A 87 -15.16 -3.51 -1.98
C PRO A 87 -14.93 -4.60 -0.93
N HIS A 88 -14.25 -4.22 0.16
CA HIS A 88 -13.91 -5.12 1.26
C HIS A 88 -15.15 -5.43 2.10
N GLN A 89 -15.41 -6.70 2.37
CA GLN A 89 -16.28 -7.12 3.47
C GLN A 89 -15.38 -7.36 4.69
N PRO A 90 -15.58 -6.65 5.81
CA PRO A 90 -14.83 -6.94 7.04
C PRO A 90 -15.07 -8.38 7.44
N THR A 91 -14.00 -9.14 7.69
CA THR A 91 -14.12 -10.45 8.33
C THR A 91 -14.74 -10.27 9.71
N PRO A 92 -15.70 -11.14 10.12
CA PRO A 92 -16.41 -11.02 11.38
C PRO A 92 -15.49 -11.13 12.61
#